data_AF-A0A7W1CNQ1-F1
#
_entry.id   AF-A0A7W1CNQ1-F1
#
_cell.length_a   1.000
_cell.length_b   1.000
_cell.length_c   1.000
_cell.angle_alpha   90.00
_cell.angle_beta   90.00
_cell.angle_gamma   90.00
#
_symmetry.space_group_name_H-M   'P 1'
#
loop_
_entity.id
_entity.type
_entity.pdbx_description
1 polymer ?
#
loop_
_entity_poly.entity_id
_entity_poly.type
_entity_poly.pdbx_seq_one_letter_code
_entity_poly.pdbx_strand_id
1 'polypeptide(L)'
;MPDAADSEHAVIRLDLPAHPRYVSAARVVAASLGAEAGLSVDELDDLRLGVGELVATLIDGAGPEARLGLAYTTNADAVTVTGAISGSSRHAEPDDLTRRILSAVTDTYELDGGSFSLTKTRGEF
;
A
#
# COMPACT_ATOMS: atom_id res chain seq x y z
N MET A 1 -1.76 17.06 -33.77
CA MET A 1 -0.70 16.41 -32.98
C MET A 1 -0.91 16.89 -31.55
N PRO A 2 -1.54 16.09 -30.68
CA PRO A 2 -1.59 16.41 -29.27
C PRO A 2 -0.21 16.16 -28.64
N ASP A 3 0.03 16.89 -27.56
CA ASP A 3 1.27 17.12 -26.84
C ASP A 3 1.92 15.85 -26.27
N ALA A 4 3.24 15.80 -26.27
CA ALA A 4 4.05 14.68 -25.80
C ALA A 4 4.43 14.92 -24.32
N ALA A 5 3.51 14.61 -23.39
CA ALA A 5 3.82 14.35 -21.98
C ALA A 5 2.54 13.95 -21.21
N ASP A 6 1.90 12.86 -21.62
CA ASP A 6 1.06 12.09 -20.70
C ASP A 6 1.79 10.76 -20.50
N SER A 7 2.84 10.79 -19.67
CA SER A 7 3.28 9.55 -19.02
C SER A 7 2.17 9.23 -18.03
N GLU A 8 1.11 8.55 -18.50
CA GLU A 8 -0.10 8.30 -17.72
C GLU A 8 0.27 7.50 -16.45
N HIS A 9 0.55 8.21 -15.35
CA HIS A 9 0.63 7.62 -14.02
C HIS A 9 -0.78 7.16 -13.65
N ALA A 10 -1.12 5.93 -14.04
CA ALA A 10 -2.43 5.36 -13.77
C ALA A 10 -2.57 5.14 -12.27
N VAL A 11 -3.63 5.71 -11.68
CA VAL A 11 -3.96 5.53 -10.27
C VAL A 11 -5.12 4.55 -10.15
N ILE A 12 -4.87 3.40 -9.53
CA ILE A 12 -5.92 2.44 -9.19
C ILE A 12 -6.38 2.67 -7.77
N ARG A 13 -7.70 2.81 -7.59
CA ARG A 13 -8.31 2.98 -6.27
C ARG A 13 -9.08 1.73 -5.89
N LEU A 14 -8.84 1.26 -4.67
CA LEU A 14 -9.55 0.15 -4.07
C LEU A 14 -10.26 0.62 -2.81
N ASP A 15 -11.50 0.18 -2.66
CA ASP A 15 -12.39 0.71 -1.67
C ASP A 15 -13.16 -0.44 -1.03
N LEU A 16 -12.92 -0.68 0.26
CA LEU A 16 -13.26 -1.93 0.93
C LEU A 16 -13.83 -1.67 2.33
N PRO A 17 -14.62 -2.59 2.88
CA PRO A 17 -14.86 -2.61 4.32
C PRO A 17 -13.54 -2.80 5.06
N ALA A 18 -13.32 -2.08 6.16
CA ALA A 18 -12.13 -2.18 7.00
C ALA A 18 -12.17 -3.48 7.83
N HIS A 19 -11.93 -4.61 7.17
CA HIS A 19 -12.04 -5.94 7.77
C HIS A 19 -10.86 -6.83 7.34
N PRO A 20 -10.26 -7.61 8.27
CA PRO A 20 -9.13 -8.50 7.98
C PRO A 20 -9.27 -9.43 6.77
N ARG A 21 -10.50 -9.82 6.40
CA ARG A 21 -10.77 -10.71 5.27
C ARG A 21 -10.40 -10.11 3.91
N TYR A 22 -10.26 -8.78 3.83
CA TYR A 22 -9.96 -8.07 2.59
C TYR A 22 -8.50 -7.63 2.45
N VAL A 23 -7.66 -7.89 3.44
CA VAL A 23 -6.21 -7.59 3.38
C VAL A 23 -5.56 -8.27 2.16
N SER A 24 -5.99 -9.49 1.83
CA SER A 24 -5.50 -10.22 0.66
C SER A 24 -5.83 -9.52 -0.67
N ALA A 25 -6.97 -8.85 -0.78
CA ALA A 25 -7.33 -8.10 -1.99
C ALA A 25 -6.35 -6.95 -2.24
N ALA A 26 -5.98 -6.21 -1.19
CA ALA A 26 -4.97 -5.16 -1.26
C ALA A 26 -3.60 -5.70 -1.73
N ARG A 27 -3.21 -6.89 -1.23
CA ARG A 27 -1.95 -7.55 -1.64
C ARG A 27 -1.97 -8.03 -3.09
N VAL A 28 -3.12 -8.51 -3.59
CA VAL A 28 -3.27 -8.96 -4.99
C VAL A 28 -3.13 -7.78 -5.95
N VAL A 29 -3.78 -6.66 -5.65
CA VAL A 29 -3.63 -5.44 -6.48
C VAL A 29 -2.19 -4.93 -6.44
N ALA A 30 -1.56 -4.89 -5.26
CA ALA A 30 -0.15 -4.50 -5.13
C ALA A 30 0.78 -5.38 -5.97
N ALA A 31 0.59 -6.70 -5.94
CA ALA A 31 1.38 -7.65 -6.71
C ALA A 31 1.22 -7.45 -8.22
N SER A 32 -0.02 -7.25 -8.69
CA SER A 32 -0.30 -7.00 -10.10
C SER A 32 0.41 -5.75 -10.60
N LEU A 33 0.30 -4.64 -9.86
CA LEU A 33 0.85 -3.35 -10.25
C LEU A 33 2.36 -3.27 -10.09
N GLY A 34 2.93 -3.93 -9.07
CA GLY A 34 4.37 -4.11 -8.94
C GLY A 34 4.96 -4.88 -10.12
N ALA A 35 4.27 -5.92 -10.59
CA ALA A 35 4.76 -6.73 -11.72
C ALA A 35 4.73 -5.90 -13.02
N GLU A 36 3.69 -5.10 -13.21
CA GLU A 36 3.60 -4.13 -14.30
C GLU A 36 4.70 -3.05 -14.23
N ALA A 37 5.09 -2.64 -13.02
CA ALA A 37 6.19 -1.71 -12.76
C ALA A 37 7.60 -2.35 -12.91
N GLY A 38 7.68 -3.65 -13.20
CA GLY A 38 8.95 -4.35 -13.37
C GLY A 38 9.69 -4.67 -12.07
N LEU A 39 9.01 -4.72 -10.92
CA LEU A 39 9.57 -5.22 -9.68
C LEU A 39 9.94 -6.71 -9.81
N SER A 40 11.06 -7.09 -9.21
CA SER A 40 11.52 -8.47 -9.07
C SER A 40 10.63 -9.27 -8.11
N VAL A 41 10.80 -10.60 -8.10
CA VAL A 41 10.01 -11.48 -7.22
C VAL A 41 10.19 -11.11 -5.74
N ASP A 42 11.41 -10.84 -5.32
CA ASP A 42 11.70 -10.46 -3.93
C ASP A 42 11.07 -9.10 -3.60
N GLU A 43 11.14 -8.13 -4.51
CA GLU A 43 10.50 -6.81 -4.35
C GLU A 43 8.98 -6.88 -4.33
N LEU A 44 8.38 -7.81 -5.08
CA LEU A 44 6.95 -8.07 -5.05
C LEU A 44 6.52 -8.67 -3.71
N ASP A 45 7.27 -9.63 -3.18
CA ASP A 45 6.96 -10.21 -1.88
C ASP A 45 7.14 -9.19 -0.76
N ASP A 46 8.16 -8.34 -0.84
CA ASP A 46 8.36 -7.19 0.03
C ASP A 46 7.19 -6.19 -0.03
N LEU A 47 6.76 -5.79 -1.23
CA LEU A 47 5.63 -4.88 -1.43
C LEU A 47 4.34 -5.48 -0.84
N ARG A 48 4.08 -6.76 -1.09
CA ARG A 48 2.89 -7.46 -0.56
C ARG A 48 2.93 -7.57 0.95
N LEU A 49 4.10 -7.83 1.53
CA LEU A 49 4.28 -7.88 2.97
C LEU A 49 4.04 -6.50 3.58
N GLY A 50 4.70 -5.44 3.07
CA GLY A 50 4.55 -4.08 3.56
C GLY A 50 3.12 -3.53 3.47
N VAL A 51 2.45 -3.71 2.33
CA VAL A 51 1.02 -3.38 2.17
C VAL A 51 0.17 -4.19 3.16
N GLY A 52 0.50 -5.45 3.35
CA GLY A 52 -0.16 -6.33 4.29
C GLY A 52 -0.11 -5.83 5.73
N GLU A 53 1.08 -5.46 6.19
CA GLU A 53 1.32 -4.96 7.54
C GLU A 53 0.64 -3.61 7.77
N LEU A 54 0.75 -2.67 6.82
CA LEU A 54 0.13 -1.35 6.95
C LEU A 54 -1.40 -1.42 6.94
N VAL A 55 -1.97 -2.22 6.04
CA VAL A 55 -3.43 -2.42 5.99
C VAL A 55 -3.93 -3.11 7.25
N ALA A 56 -3.26 -4.17 7.70
CA ALA A 56 -3.63 -4.87 8.94
C ALA A 56 -3.56 -3.95 10.15
N THR A 57 -2.49 -3.13 10.24
CA THR A 57 -2.36 -2.08 11.27
C THR A 57 -3.54 -1.12 11.22
N LEU A 58 -3.85 -0.57 10.04
CA LEU A 58 -4.87 0.48 9.91
C LEU A 58 -6.29 0.03 10.28
N ILE A 59 -6.61 -1.23 10.01
CA ILE A 59 -7.95 -1.80 10.28
C ILE A 59 -8.05 -2.49 11.64
N ASP A 60 -6.96 -2.55 12.40
CA ASP A 60 -7.00 -3.15 13.74
C ASP A 60 -7.93 -2.34 14.66
N GLY A 61 -8.85 -3.04 15.31
CA GLY A 61 -9.90 -2.43 16.14
C GLY A 61 -10.90 -1.55 15.39
N ALA A 62 -10.95 -1.59 14.04
CA ALA A 62 -11.92 -0.84 13.25
C ALA A 62 -13.36 -1.32 13.49
N GLY A 63 -14.31 -0.38 13.49
CA GLY A 63 -15.73 -0.66 13.63
C GLY A 63 -16.34 -1.30 12.36
N PRO A 64 -17.53 -1.92 12.45
CA PRO A 64 -18.15 -2.64 11.33
C PRO A 64 -18.49 -1.75 10.12
N GLU A 65 -18.73 -0.46 10.35
CA GLU A 65 -19.03 0.52 9.29
C GLU A 65 -17.77 1.23 8.74
N ALA A 66 -16.61 0.94 9.32
CA ALA A 66 -15.37 1.56 8.88
C ALA A 66 -14.96 1.06 7.50
N ARG A 67 -14.31 1.95 6.74
CA ARG A 67 -13.95 1.72 5.34
C ARG A 67 -12.49 2.03 5.10
N LEU A 68 -11.85 1.18 4.32
CA LEU A 68 -10.48 1.30 3.89
C LEU A 68 -10.46 1.77 2.44
N GLY A 69 -9.91 2.95 2.21
CA GLY A 69 -9.55 3.45 0.89
C GLY A 69 -8.07 3.24 0.64
N LEU A 70 -7.73 2.71 -0.54
CA LEU A 70 -6.36 2.53 -1.00
C LEU A 70 -6.21 3.18 -2.38
N ALA A 71 -5.06 3.79 -2.62
CA ALA A 71 -4.67 4.26 -3.94
C ALA A 71 -3.26 3.76 -4.27
N TYR A 72 -3.14 3.15 -5.44
CA TYR A 72 -1.91 2.61 -5.99
C TYR A 72 -1.52 3.48 -7.18
N THR A 73 -0.32 4.06 -7.11
CA THR A 73 0.26 4.85 -8.20
C THR A 73 1.48 4.10 -8.69
N THR A 74 1.52 3.83 -10.00
CA THR A 74 2.65 3.16 -10.64
C THR A 74 3.39 4.13 -11.55
N ASN A 75 4.72 4.15 -11.39
CA ASN A 75 5.65 4.82 -12.28
C ASN A 75 6.56 3.74 -12.92
N ALA A 76 7.47 4.13 -13.81
CA ALA A 76 8.29 3.19 -14.59
C ALA A 76 9.15 2.22 -13.75
N ASP A 77 9.45 2.58 -12.50
CA ASP A 77 10.38 1.90 -11.60
C ASP A 77 9.90 1.86 -10.15
N ALA A 78 8.67 2.28 -9.86
CA ALA A 78 8.17 2.40 -8.50
C ALA A 78 6.67 2.18 -8.38
N VAL A 79 6.26 1.63 -7.24
CA VAL A 79 4.87 1.58 -6.79
C VAL A 79 4.75 2.32 -5.47
N THR A 80 3.86 3.30 -5.44
CA THR A 80 3.44 3.98 -4.22
C THR A 80 2.04 3.55 -3.86
N VAL A 81 1.85 3.13 -2.61
CA VAL A 81 0.55 2.77 -2.05
C VAL A 81 0.23 3.72 -0.91
N THR A 82 -0.91 4.38 -1.01
CA THR A 82 -1.47 5.17 0.08
C THR A 82 -2.75 4.52 0.58
N GLY A 83 -2.98 4.63 1.87
CA GLY A 83 -4.19 4.11 2.49
C GLY A 83 -4.75 5.06 3.53
N ALA A 84 -6.07 5.07 3.66
CA ALA A 84 -6.75 5.81 4.71
C ALA A 84 -7.97 5.03 5.20
N ILE A 85 -8.21 5.08 6.51
CA ILE A 85 -9.42 4.56 7.12
C ILE A 85 -10.40 5.69 7.38
N SER A 86 -11.67 5.46 7.07
CA SER A 86 -12.78 6.37 7.36
C SER A 86 -13.78 5.68 8.28
N GLY A 87 -14.43 6.46 9.15
CA GLY A 87 -15.41 5.92 10.11
C GLY A 87 -14.81 5.18 11.31
N SER A 88 -13.49 5.28 11.51
CA SER A 88 -12.81 4.86 12.74
C SER A 88 -12.48 6.09 13.59
N SER A 89 -12.65 5.99 14.91
CA SER A 89 -12.21 6.99 15.89
C SER A 89 -10.90 6.61 16.59
N ARG A 90 -10.36 5.42 16.27
CA ARG A 90 -9.07 4.96 16.78
C ARG A 90 -7.98 5.17 15.74
N HIS A 91 -6.87 5.71 16.20
CA HIS A 91 -5.63 5.76 15.45
C HIS A 91 -4.86 4.46 15.71
N ALA A 92 -4.43 3.80 14.65
CA ALA A 92 -3.59 2.63 14.74
C ALA A 92 -2.13 3.06 14.85
N GLU A 93 -1.40 2.41 15.77
CA GLU A 93 0.06 2.49 15.82
C GLU A 93 0.61 1.08 15.56
N PRO A 94 1.64 0.93 14.72
CA PRO A 94 2.26 -0.36 14.48
C PRO A 94 3.04 -0.77 15.73
N ASP A 95 3.12 -2.06 16.02
CA ASP A 95 4.01 -2.54 17.07
C ASP A 95 5.48 -2.51 16.62
N ASP A 96 6.41 -2.79 17.54
CA ASP A 96 7.85 -2.75 17.24
C ASP A 96 8.29 -3.79 16.19
N LEU A 97 7.61 -4.94 16.13
CA LEU A 97 7.90 -5.96 15.14
C LEU A 97 7.42 -5.50 13.76
N THR A 98 6.19 -4.99 13.66
CA THR A 98 5.63 -4.43 12.44
C THR A 98 6.50 -3.30 11.90
N ARG A 99 6.94 -2.36 12.75
CA ARG A 99 7.88 -1.28 12.34
C ARG A 99 9.17 -1.84 11.76
N ARG A 100 9.73 -2.88 12.38
CA ARG A 100 10.96 -3.52 11.93
C ARG A 100 10.77 -4.23 10.59
N ILE A 101 9.65 -4.92 10.40
CA ILE A 101 9.29 -5.54 9.12
C ILE A 101 9.17 -4.45 8.05
N LEU A 102 8.39 -3.40 8.30
CA LEU A 102 8.20 -2.30 7.35
C LEU A 102 9.52 -1.63 6.96
N SER A 103 10.41 -1.37 7.93
CA SER A 103 11.73 -0.81 7.64
C SER A 103 12.63 -1.73 6.82
N ALA A 104 12.38 -3.04 6.82
CA ALA A 104 13.18 -4.01 6.07
C ALA A 104 12.67 -4.21 4.65
N VAL A 105 11.35 -4.11 4.43
CA VAL A 105 10.70 -4.48 3.16
C VAL A 105 10.31 -3.29 2.29
N THR A 106 10.33 -2.07 2.84
CA THR A 106 9.93 -0.86 2.11
C THR A 106 11.11 0.09 1.96
N ASP A 107 11.13 0.88 0.89
CA ASP A 107 12.15 1.92 0.74
C ASP A 107 11.77 3.13 1.60
N THR A 108 10.49 3.49 1.58
CA THR A 108 9.92 4.49 2.48
C THR A 108 8.54 4.07 2.91
N TYR A 109 8.20 4.38 4.16
CA TYR A 109 6.83 4.33 4.65
C TYR A 109 6.59 5.42 5.68
N GLU A 110 5.35 5.89 5.73
CA GLU A 110 4.86 6.84 6.72
C GLU A 110 3.54 6.33 7.26
N LEU A 111 3.30 6.54 8.55
CA LEU A 111 2.02 6.26 9.20
C LEU A 111 1.59 7.49 9.99
N ASP A 112 0.38 7.96 9.75
CA ASP A 112 -0.22 9.05 10.51
C ASP A 112 -1.68 8.75 10.81
N GLY A 113 -1.97 8.47 12.08
CA GLY A 113 -3.29 8.69 12.66
C GLY A 113 -4.50 8.15 11.90
N GLY A 114 -4.37 7.04 11.15
CA GLY A 114 -5.45 6.55 10.27
C GLY A 114 -5.18 6.66 8.77
N SER A 115 -3.96 7.02 8.38
CA SER A 115 -3.47 6.92 7.01
C SER A 115 -2.04 6.39 6.96
N PHE A 116 -1.65 5.92 5.77
CA PHE A 116 -0.28 5.52 5.48
C PHE A 116 0.13 5.88 4.06
N SER A 117 1.45 5.96 3.87
CA SER A 117 2.10 5.91 2.57
C SER A 117 3.22 4.87 2.60
N LEU A 118 3.42 4.17 1.50
CA LEU A 118 4.49 3.21 1.28
C LEU A 118 4.99 3.34 -0.15
N THR A 119 6.30 3.31 -0.34
CA THR A 119 6.90 3.22 -1.68
C THR A 119 7.86 2.04 -1.74
N LYS A 120 7.76 1.30 -2.85
CA LYS A 120 8.73 0.30 -3.26
C LYS A 120 9.22 0.63 -4.67
N THR A 121 10.53 0.66 -4.83
CA THR A 121 11.25 0.93 -6.05
C THR A 121 11.93 -0.34 -6.53
N ARG A 122 12.17 -0.40 -7.83
CA ARG A 122 12.99 -1.43 -8.43
C ARG A 122 14.46 -1.14 -8.12
N GLY A 123 15.16 -2.11 -7.56
CA GLY A 123 16.59 -2.08 -7.35
C GLY A 123 17.37 -2.12 -8.67
N GLU A 124 18.49 -1.40 -8.71
CA GLU A 124 19.48 -1.58 -9.76
C GLU A 124 20.27 -2.87 -9.49
N PHE A 125 20.32 -3.76 -10.48
CA PHE A 125 21.06 -5.02 -10.43
C PHE A 125 22.57 -4.82 -10.49
#